data_AF-A0A1H0S2I5-F1
#
_entry.id   AF-A0A1H0S2I5-F1
#
_cell.length_a   1.000
_cell.length_b   1.000
_cell.length_c   1.000
_cell.angle_alpha   90.00
_cell.angle_beta   90.00
_cell.angle_gamma   90.00
#
_symmetry.space_group_name_H-M   'P 1'
#
loop_
_entity.id
_entity.type
_entity.pdbx_description
1 polymer ?
#
loop_
_entity_poly.entity_id
_entity_poly.type
_entity_poly.pdbx_seq_one_letter_code
_entity_poly.pdbx_strand_id
1 'polypeptide(L)' 'MRGADTFTESLFTMRRLDDFVPKSHPLRSIRTMANLALAKMDRLFAEMYEADIKGGRPSIAPEKLLRAMLL' A
#
# COMPACT_ATOMS: atom_id res chain seq x y z
N MET A 1 15.58 -49.37 1.41
CA MET A 1 14.24 -48.79 1.65
C MET A 1 14.27 -47.36 1.12
N ARG A 2 13.35 -46.95 0.24
CA ARG A 2 13.28 -45.53 -0.22
C ARG A 2 12.75 -44.67 0.93
N GLY A 3 13.41 -43.54 1.20
CA GLY A 3 12.97 -42.56 2.18
C GLY A 3 11.66 -41.89 1.75
N ALA A 4 10.89 -41.45 2.74
CA ALA A 4 9.63 -40.75 2.50
C ALA A 4 9.89 -39.42 1.79
N ASP A 5 9.07 -39.14 0.77
CA ASP A 5 9.13 -37.89 0.01
C ASP A 5 8.47 -36.77 0.85
N THR A 6 9.23 -36.17 1.77
CA THR A 6 8.72 -35.11 2.63
C THR A 6 8.88 -33.75 1.95
N PHE A 7 7.78 -33.23 1.41
CA PHE A 7 7.71 -31.86 0.91
C PHE A 7 7.15 -30.94 2.00
N THR A 8 7.91 -29.91 2.37
CA THR A 8 7.47 -28.87 3.31
C THR A 8 7.12 -27.63 2.49
N GLU A 9 5.84 -27.27 2.44
CA GLU A 9 5.40 -26.04 1.78
C GLU A 9 5.88 -24.79 2.55
N SER A 10 6.01 -23.66 1.84
CA SER A 10 6.40 -22.40 2.49
C SER A 10 5.28 -21.90 3.40
N LEU A 11 5.61 -21.62 4.67
CA LEU A 11 4.66 -21.11 5.66
C LEU A 11 4.16 -19.68 5.37
N PHE A 12 4.89 -18.89 4.57
CA PHE A 12 4.55 -17.52 4.23
C PHE A 12 4.68 -17.27 2.74
N THR A 13 3.72 -16.54 2.17
CA THR A 13 3.80 -16.05 0.80
C THR A 13 3.94 -14.54 0.80
N MET A 14 5.02 -14.04 0.22
CA MET A 14 5.23 -12.61 -0.02
C MET A 14 4.88 -12.30 -1.47
N ARG A 15 3.81 -11.53 -1.69
CA ARG A 15 3.35 -11.10 -3.01
C ARG A 15 3.29 -9.59 -3.09
N ARG A 16 3.62 -9.05 -4.25
CA ARG A 16 3.43 -7.64 -4.61
C ARG A 16 2.13 -7.48 -5.37
N LEU A 17 1.61 -6.25 -5.40
CA LEU A 17 0.45 -5.89 -6.22
C LEU A 17 0.61 -6.31 -7.69
N ASP A 18 1.84 -6.16 -8.21
CA ASP A 18 2.17 -6.52 -9.59
C ASP A 18 2.06 -8.02 -9.89
N ASP A 19 2.06 -8.87 -8.85
CA ASP A 19 1.98 -10.32 -8.99
C ASP A 19 0.54 -10.81 -9.20
N PHE A 20 -0.47 -9.99 -8.89
CA PHE A 20 -1.89 -10.37 -8.97
C PHE A 20 -2.76 -9.41 -9.79
N VAL A 21 -2.37 -8.14 -9.97
CA VAL A 21 -3.11 -7.19 -10.81
C VAL A 21 -2.39 -7.01 -12.15
N PRO A 22 -3.00 -7.43 -13.28
CA PRO A 22 -2.40 -7.22 -14.60
C PRO A 22 -2.08 -5.75 -14.89
N LYS A 23 -1.07 -5.51 -15.73
CA LYS A 23 -0.69 -4.14 -16.15
C LYS A 23 -1.81 -3.43 -16.91
N SER A 24 -2.63 -4.17 -17.66
CA SER A 24 -3.79 -3.68 -18.41
C SER A 24 -5.07 -3.54 -17.58
N HIS A 25 -5.02 -3.80 -16.27
CA HIS A 25 -6.21 -3.79 -15.43
C HIS A 25 -6.77 -2.36 -15.28
N PRO A 26 -8.09 -2.13 -15.48
CA PRO A 26 -8.69 -0.79 -15.39
C PRO A 26 -8.43 -0.08 -14.06
N LEU A 27 -8.39 -0.81 -12.94
CA LEU A 27 -8.07 -0.23 -11.63
C LEU A 27 -6.71 0.47 -11.57
N ARG A 28 -5.76 0.16 -12.47
CA ARG A 28 -4.47 0.87 -12.53
C ARG A 28 -4.63 2.32 -13.00
N SER A 29 -5.54 2.61 -13.94
CA SER A 29 -5.81 3.99 -14.34
C SER A 29 -6.51 4.76 -13.22
N ILE A 30 -7.43 4.10 -12.51
CA ILE A 30 -8.09 4.68 -11.33
C ILE A 30 -7.08 4.99 -10.23
N ARG A 31 -6.11 4.09 -9.98
CA ARG A 31 -5.02 4.33 -9.03
C ARG A 31 -4.20 5.57 -9.38
N THR A 32 -3.89 5.78 -10.65
CA THR A 32 -3.20 6.99 -11.10
C THR A 32 -4.02 8.25 -10.82
N MET A 33 -5.32 8.24 -11.13
CA MET A 33 -6.22 9.36 -10.85
C MET A 33 -6.34 9.64 -9.34
N ALA A 34 -6.52 8.60 -8.54
CA ALA A 34 -6.60 8.71 -7.08
C ALA A 34 -5.29 9.26 -6.48
N ASN A 35 -4.14 8.78 -6.94
CA ASN A 35 -2.84 9.29 -6.49
C ASN A 35 -2.66 10.78 -6.79
N LEU A 36 -3.10 11.24 -7.97
CA LEU A 36 -3.06 12.66 -8.34
C LEU A 36 -3.99 13.49 -7.45
N ALA A 37 -5.19 13.00 -7.17
CA ALA A 37 -6.13 13.68 -6.29
C ALA A 37 -5.59 13.78 -4.85
N LEU A 38 -5.10 12.67 -4.31
CA LEU A 38 -4.54 12.61 -2.96
C LEU A 38 -3.30 13.51 -2.81
N ALA A 39 -2.43 13.56 -3.82
CA ALA A 39 -1.27 14.45 -3.80
C ALA A 39 -1.65 15.93 -3.75
N LYS A 40 -2.78 16.32 -4.37
CA LYS A 40 -3.30 17.69 -4.29
C LYS A 40 -3.85 18.02 -2.89
N MET A 41 -4.23 17.01 -2.11
CA MET A 41 -4.76 17.16 -0.75
C MET A 41 -3.66 17.10 0.33
N ASP A 42 -2.40 16.87 -0.05
CA ASP A 42 -1.26 16.72 0.87
C ASP A 42 -1.16 17.87 1.89
N ARG A 43 -1.28 19.12 1.42
CA ARG A 43 -1.29 20.30 2.30
C ARG A 43 -2.44 20.29 3.31
N LEU A 44 -3.63 19.92 2.87
CA LEU A 44 -4.80 19.82 3.73
C LEU A 44 -4.62 18.73 4.80
N PHE A 45 -4.06 17.58 4.42
CA PHE A 45 -3.75 16.52 5.38
C PHE A 45 -2.66 16.94 6.36
N ALA A 46 -1.66 17.70 5.92
CA ALA A 46 -0.61 18.23 6.81
C ALA A 46 -1.17 19.16 7.89
N GLU A 47 -2.20 19.95 7.58
CA GLU A 47 -2.89 20.82 8.56
C GLU A 47 -3.62 20.03 9.66
N MET A 48 -3.94 18.75 9.43
CA MET A 48 -4.60 17.90 10.43
C MET A 48 -3.63 17.40 11.52
N TYR A 49 -2.32 17.51 11.30
CA TYR A 49 -1.30 17.07 12.26
C TYR A 49 -0.70 18.25 13.00
N GLU A 50 -0.39 18.04 14.28
CA GLU A 50 0.49 18.95 14.99
C GLU A 50 1.84 19.00 14.29
N ALA A 51 2.35 20.21 14.08
CA ALA A 51 3.62 20.40 13.41
C ALA A 51 4.73 19.64 14.16
N ASP A 52 5.65 19.00 13.43
CA ASP A 52 6.74 18.22 14.03
C ASP A 52 7.54 19.03 15.08
N ILE A 53 7.69 20.35 14.84
CA ILE A 53 8.35 21.29 15.76
C ILE A 53 7.64 21.47 17.12
N LYS A 54 6.37 21.09 17.22
CA LYS A 54 5.54 21.14 18.44
C LYS A 54 5.42 19.77 19.14
N GLY A 55 6.12 18.75 18.66
CA GLY A 55 6.07 17.40 19.23
C GLY A 55 4.96 16.52 18.67
N GLY A 56 4.51 16.79 17.44
CA GLY A 56 3.61 15.89 16.71
C GLY A 56 4.19 14.48 16.62
N ARG A 57 3.36 13.45 16.85
CA ARG A 57 3.79 12.05 16.75
C ARG A 57 3.85 11.62 15.27
N PRO A 58 4.93 10.95 14.83
CA PRO A 58 4.99 10.35 13.51
C PRO A 58 3.80 9.42 13.32
N SER A 59 2.90 9.80 12.42
CA SER A 59 1.67 9.07 12.12
C SER A 59 1.69 8.62 10.66
N ILE A 60 0.92 7.57 10.34
CA ILE A 60 0.73 7.17 8.95
C ILE A 60 -0.13 8.23 8.28
N ALA A 61 0.39 8.83 7.20
CA ALA A 61 -0.33 9.86 6.47
C ALA A 61 -1.64 9.29 5.85
N PRO A 62 -2.77 10.04 5.91
CA PRO A 62 -4.09 9.53 5.55
C PRO A 62 -4.15 9.01 4.11
N GLU A 63 -3.45 9.68 3.19
CA GLU A 63 -3.40 9.29 1.79
C GLU A 63 -2.74 7.92 1.56
N LYS A 64 -1.88 7.46 2.46
CA LYS A 64 -1.31 6.09 2.38
C LYS A 64 -2.37 5.04 2.68
N LEU A 65 -3.24 5.29 3.67
CA LEU A 65 -4.34 4.39 4.01
C LEU A 65 -5.39 4.37 2.90
N LEU A 66 -5.78 5.54 2.39
CA LEU A 66 -6.73 5.67 1.29
C LEU A 66 -6.23 5.01 0.00
N ARG A 67 -4.93 5.15 -0.32
CA ARG A 67 -4.32 4.48 -1.47
C ARG A 67 -4.34 2.96 -1.33
N ALA A 68 -4.13 2.44 -0.13
CA ALA A 68 -4.12 0.99 0.14
C ALA A 68 -5.49 0.33 -0.04
N MET A 69 -6.59 1.09 0.02
CA MET A 69 -7.94 0.56 -0.22
C MET A 69 -8.26 0.34 -1.71
N LEU A 70 -7.48 0.94 -2.61
CA LEU A 70 -7.81 0.97 -4.04
C LEU A 70 -7.19 -0.20 -4.80
N LEU A 71 -5.95 -0.57 -4.47
CA LEU A 71 -5.13 -1.64 -5.03
C LEU A 71 -3.83 -1.83 -4.23
#